data_AF-A0AAJ5EG90-F1
#
_entry.id   AF-A0AAJ5EG90-F1
#
_cell.length_a   1.000
_cell.length_b   1.000
_cell.length_c   1.000
_cell.angle_alpha   90.00
_cell.angle_beta   90.00
_cell.angle_gamma   90.00
#
_symmetry.space_group_name_H-M   'P 1'
#
loop_
_entity.id
_entity.type
_entity.pdbx_description
1 polymer ?
#
loop_
_entity_poly.entity_id
_entity_poly.type
_entity_poly.pdbx_seq_one_letter_code
_entity_poly.pdbx_strand_id
1 'polypeptide(L)' 'MHLYYCFGGIMMDITNIAIGKRYKCSSPLFNQEFTGIVEKVYDLSALVEVESCEEKDIEKSEDLNKRLVVPISSICE' A
#
# COMPACT_ATOMS: atom_id res chain seq x y z
N MET A 1 -18.61 -12.69 -6.53
CA MET A 1 -17.89 -12.41 -7.80
C MET A 1 -16.45 -12.08 -7.40
N HIS A 2 -15.57 -13.08 -7.38
CA HIS A 2 -14.18 -12.92 -6.93
C HIS A 2 -13.31 -12.57 -8.14
N LEU A 3 -12.76 -11.35 -8.15
CA LEU A 3 -11.81 -10.92 -9.18
C LEU A 3 -10.40 -11.36 -8.79
N TYR A 4 -9.79 -12.19 -9.63
CA TYR A 4 -8.41 -12.66 -9.49
C TYR A 4 -7.52 -11.90 -10.47
N TYR A 5 -6.46 -11.26 -10.00
CA TYR A 5 -5.42 -10.66 -10.85
C TYR A 5 -4.10 -11.40 -10.64
N CYS A 6 -3.50 -11.85 -11.76
CA CYS A 6 -2.23 -12.58 -11.81
C CYS A 6 -1.13 -11.65 -12.32
N PHE A 7 -0.18 -11.29 -11.46
CA PHE A 7 1.18 -10.94 -11.88
C PHE A 7 2.13 -11.46 -10.79
N GLY A 8 2.88 -12.54 -11.07
CA GLY A 8 4.03 -12.92 -10.24
C GLY A 8 3.80 -13.88 -9.07
N GLY A 9 2.84 -14.82 -9.13
CA GLY A 9 2.95 -16.08 -8.38
C GLY A 9 2.75 -16.04 -6.85
N ILE A 10 2.05 -15.05 -6.30
CA ILE A 10 1.58 -15.08 -4.90
C ILE A 10 0.07 -14.83 -4.88
N MET A 11 -0.68 -15.87 -4.53
CA MET A 11 -2.13 -15.85 -4.39
C MET A 11 -2.45 -15.12 -3.07
N MET A 12 -2.67 -13.81 -3.12
CA MET A 12 -3.12 -13.04 -1.96
C MET A 12 -4.61 -12.74 -2.08
N ASP A 13 -5.38 -13.21 -1.09
CA ASP A 13 -6.77 -12.84 -0.88
C ASP A 13 -6.84 -11.32 -0.62
N ILE A 14 -7.00 -10.54 -1.70
CA ILE A 14 -7.17 -9.08 -1.67
C ILE A 14 -8.42 -8.62 -0.90
N THR A 15 -9.21 -9.58 -0.41
CA THR A 15 -10.51 -9.39 0.22
C THR A 15 -10.47 -9.00 1.70
N ASN A 16 -9.29 -8.85 2.33
CA ASN A 16 -9.21 -8.66 3.78
C ASN A 16 -8.28 -7.52 4.23
N ILE A 17 -8.19 -6.45 3.45
CA ILE A 17 -7.48 -5.23 3.86
C ILE A 17 -8.35 -4.50 4.88
N ALA A 18 -7.92 -4.49 6.14
CA ALA A 18 -8.63 -3.81 7.22
C ALA A 18 -8.17 -2.36 7.36
N ILE A 19 -9.12 -1.43 7.43
CA ILE A 19 -8.84 -0.04 7.81
C ILE A 19 -8.28 -0.02 9.25
N GLY A 20 -7.22 0.74 9.46
CA GLY A 20 -6.51 0.84 10.73
C GLY A 20 -5.46 -0.25 10.97
N LYS A 21 -5.29 -1.22 10.06
CA LYS A 21 -4.17 -2.16 10.09
C LYS A 21 -2.96 -1.63 9.34
N ARG A 22 -1.78 -2.03 9.80
CA ARG A 22 -0.50 -1.82 9.14
C ARG A 22 -0.26 -2.90 8.09
N TYR A 23 0.19 -2.49 6.91
CA TYR A 23 0.60 -3.38 5.84
C TYR A 23 1.91 -2.91 5.20
N LYS A 24 2.64 -3.84 4.58
CA LYS A 24 3.73 -3.49 3.66
C LYS A 24 3.14 -3.14 2.31
N CYS A 25 3.54 -2.00 1.79
CA CYS A 25 3.09 -1.49 0.51
C CYS A 25 4.30 -1.26 -0.40
N SER A 26 4.11 -1.46 -1.69
CA SER A 26 5.07 -1.03 -2.71
C SER A 26 4.44 0.04 -3.58
N SER A 27 5.22 1.02 -4.00
CA SER A 27 4.75 2.05 -4.93
C SER A 27 5.88 2.46 -5.85
N PRO A 28 5.61 2.70 -7.15
CA PRO A 28 6.62 3.25 -8.05
C PRO A 28 7.07 4.67 -7.67
N LEU A 29 6.36 5.34 -6.74
CA LEU A 29 6.76 6.63 -6.21
C LEU A 29 7.94 6.52 -5.22
N PHE A 30 8.06 5.38 -4.56
CA PHE A 30 9.09 5.06 -3.56
C PHE A 30 10.14 4.16 -4.22
N ASN A 31 11.40 4.24 -3.79
CA ASN A 31 12.45 3.38 -4.35
C ASN A 31 12.34 1.91 -3.85
N GLN A 32 11.65 1.70 -2.72
CA GLN A 32 11.48 0.38 -2.08
C GLN A 32 10.08 0.18 -1.49
N GLU A 33 9.89 -0.96 -0.82
CA GLU A 33 8.73 -1.23 0.04
C GLU A 33 8.70 -0.21 1.19
N PHE A 34 7.50 0.23 1.55
CA PHE A 34 7.25 1.04 2.72
C PHE A 34 6.16 0.41 3.57
N THR A 35 6.06 0.81 4.82
CA THR A 35 5.04 0.31 5.74
C THR A 35 4.07 1.43 6.07
N GLY A 36 2.78 1.15 5.97
CA GLY A 36 1.76 2.14 6.20
C GLY A 36 0.48 1.57 6.79
N ILE A 37 -0.29 2.45 7.40
CA ILE A 37 -1.60 2.12 7.99
C ILE A 37 -2.66 2.47 6.97
N VAL A 38 -3.57 1.54 6.68
CA VAL A 38 -4.68 1.79 5.76
C VAL A 38 -5.69 2.72 6.43
N GLU A 39 -5.84 3.92 5.92
CA GLU A 39 -6.86 4.86 6.39
C GLU A 39 -8.19 4.68 5.66
N LYS A 40 -8.15 4.30 4.39
CA LYS A 40 -9.36 4.14 3.58
C LYS A 40 -9.14 3.15 2.46
N VAL A 41 -10.13 2.29 2.23
CA VAL A 41 -10.13 1.34 1.12
C VAL A 41 -11.16 1.80 0.08
N TYR A 42 -10.77 1.73 -1.18
CA TYR A 42 -11.60 1.96 -2.36
C TYR A 42 -11.72 0.64 -3.15
N ASP A 43 -12.47 0.64 -4.26
CA ASP A 43 -12.71 -0.60 -5.03
C ASP A 43 -11.43 -1.29 -5.54
N LEU A 44 -10.41 -0.55 -5.93
CA LEU A 44 -9.14 -1.09 -6.49
C LEU A 44 -7.88 -0.46 -5.88
N SER A 45 -8.04 0.47 -4.94
CA SER A 45 -6.93 1.16 -4.28
C SER A 45 -7.20 1.34 -2.80
N ALA A 46 -6.16 1.64 -2.03
CA ALA A 46 -6.28 2.06 -0.64
C ALA A 46 -5.42 3.30 -0.39
N LEU A 47 -5.95 4.19 0.42
CA LEU A 47 -5.20 5.27 1.04
C LEU A 47 -4.47 4.70 2.26
N VAL A 48 -3.15 4.80 2.22
CA VAL A 48 -2.25 4.37 3.28
C VAL A 48 -1.48 5.56 3.82
N GLU A 49 -1.45 5.68 5.14
CA GLU A 49 -0.57 6.61 5.83
C GLU A 49 0.80 5.95 6.03
N VAL A 50 1.84 6.55 5.45
CA VAL A 50 3.23 6.07 5.52
C VAL A 50 3.75 6.28 6.93
N GLU A 51 3.99 5.17 7.63
CA GLU A 51 4.50 5.19 9.00
C GLU A 51 6.00 4.94 9.05
N SER A 52 6.52 4.08 8.16
CA SER A 52 7.94 3.79 8.04
C SER A 52 8.33 3.64 6.58
N CYS A 53 9.32 4.42 6.17
CA CYS A 53 9.90 4.40 4.83
C CYS A 53 11.42 4.59 4.95
N GLU A 54 12.15 4.30 3.87
CA GLU A 54 13.59 4.55 3.84
C GLU A 54 13.91 6.05 3.89
N GLU A 55 15.09 6.40 4.42
CA GLU A 55 15.56 7.79 4.52
C GLU A 55 15.52 8.56 3.19
N LYS A 56 15.73 7.86 2.08
CA LYS A 56 15.68 8.43 0.72
C LYS A 56 14.27 8.81 0.27
N ASP A 57 13.25 8.21 0.85
CA ASP A 57 11.86 8.45 0.52
C ASP A 57 11.15 9.32 1.58
N ILE A 58 11.83 9.71 2.67
CA ILE A 58 11.28 10.61 3.71
C ILE A 58 10.82 11.94 3.10
N GLU A 59 11.67 12.59 2.30
CA GLU A 59 11.34 13.90 1.70
C GLU A 59 10.08 13.82 0.82
N LYS A 60 9.97 12.75 0.02
CA LYS A 60 8.78 12.49 -0.81
C LYS A 60 7.55 12.17 0.03
N SER A 61 7.73 11.39 1.10
CA SER A 61 6.65 11.08 2.03
C SER A 61 6.11 12.36 2.66
N GLU A 62 6.98 13.27 3.09
CA GLU A 62 6.55 14.56 3.66
C GLU A 62 5.87 15.47 2.63
N ASP A 63 6.37 15.51 1.38
CA ASP A 63 5.73 16.24 0.28
C ASP A 63 4.30 15.73 0.00
N LEU A 64 4.09 14.42 0.12
CA LEU A 64 2.79 13.76 -0.01
C LEU A 64 1.98 13.74 1.30
N ASN A 65 2.38 14.54 2.29
CA ASN A 65 1.73 14.63 3.60
C ASN A 65 1.56 13.27 4.28
N LYS A 66 2.57 12.39 4.10
CA LYS A 66 2.65 11.01 4.58
C LYS A 66 1.48 10.14 4.14
N ARG A 67 0.77 10.52 3.08
CA ARG A 67 -0.42 9.80 2.60
C ARG A 67 -0.21 9.38 1.16
N LEU A 68 -0.28 8.08 0.91
CA LEU A 68 -0.15 7.51 -0.42
C LEU A 68 -1.42 6.77 -0.81
N VAL A 69 -1.84 6.91 -2.06
CA VAL A 69 -2.83 6.00 -2.64
C VAL A 69 -2.06 4.94 -3.40
N VAL A 70 -2.20 3.69 -2.97
CA VAL A 70 -1.62 2.52 -3.64
C VAL A 70 -2.71 1.59 -4.13
N PRO A 71 -2.51 0.93 -5.28
CA PRO A 71 -3.43 -0.12 -5.70
C PRO A 71 -3.38 -1.27 -4.68
N ILE A 72 -4.53 -1.90 -4.41
CA ILE A 72 -4.61 -2.96 -3.40
C ILE A 72 -3.72 -4.15 -3.80
N SER A 73 -3.48 -4.34 -5.10
CA SER A 73 -2.53 -5.32 -5.63
C SER A 73 -1.07 -5.12 -5.17
N SER A 74 -0.73 -3.94 -4.65
CA SER A 74 0.62 -3.60 -4.19
C SER A 74 0.76 -3.65 -2.66
N ILE A 75 -0.27 -4.14 -1.95
CA ILE A 75 -0.31 -4.27 -0.50
C ILE A 75 -0.13 -5.75 -0.13
N CYS A 76 0.83 -6.01 0.77
CA CYS A 76 1.13 -7.33 1.34
C CYS A 76 1.01 -7.28 2.88
N GLU A 77 0.48 -8.36 3.48
CA GLU A 77 0.51 -8.58 4.94
C GLU A 77 1.89 -9.01 5.43
#